data_AF-A0A4Q5L6B5-F1
#
_entry.id   AF-A0A4Q5L6B5-F1
#
_cell.length_a   1.000
_cell.length_b   1.000
_cell.length_c   1.000
_cell.angle_alpha   90.00
_cell.angle_beta   90.00
_cell.angle_gamma   90.00
#
_symmetry.space_group_name_H-M   'P 1'
#
loop_
_entity.id
_entity.type
_entity.pdbx_description
1 polymer ?
#
loop_
_entity_poly.entity_id
_entity_poly.type
_entity_poly.pdbx_seq_one_letter_code
_entity_poly.pdbx_strand_id
1 'polypeptide(L)'
;MLGWLIKPPAPTITRNVRAAEVKAVFCAPNQLLTFFLLMKKLFLLLAVAAVAIGSYLFYRSLTTGPKYALMQAAKATQTHDMAAFERYVDVSSVTGSLVDQVANQSAVVGLMPGGFAFKGALQLLKPQLAKAARKELQTYIETGSLEAAAAAQPKRAVKISMLGLASKVVNSDSQFKDVKYVNEQGDQALVGLEFTQPKYDTTMVVEVKMRDRGDHWQVTEITNSGELLKHVARLEKKRRLGGN
;
A
#
# COMPACT_ATOMS: atom_id res chain seq x y z
N MET A 1 85.08 -73.36 6.87
CA MET A 1 84.30 -72.85 5.73
C MET A 1 84.76 -71.44 5.44
N LEU A 2 85.17 -71.21 4.19
CA LEU A 2 85.71 -69.97 3.64
C LEU A 2 84.69 -68.83 3.65
N GLY A 3 85.17 -67.58 3.65
CA GLY A 3 84.35 -66.41 3.35
C GLY A 3 85.09 -65.09 3.51
N TRP A 4 86.08 -64.85 2.66
CA TRP A 4 86.74 -63.57 2.44
C TRP A 4 85.75 -62.48 1.99
N LEU A 5 85.90 -61.24 2.46
CA LEU A 5 85.62 -60.08 1.61
C LEU A 5 86.48 -58.86 2.00
N ILE A 6 87.46 -58.60 1.13
CA ILE A 6 88.28 -57.39 1.07
C ILE A 6 87.39 -56.21 0.66
N LYS A 7 87.57 -55.03 1.28
CA LYS A 7 87.09 -53.76 0.71
C LYS A 7 88.23 -52.71 0.71
N PRO A 8 88.49 -52.01 -0.42
CA PRO A 8 89.66 -51.17 -0.69
C PRO A 8 89.63 -49.75 -0.07
N PRO A 9 90.74 -48.96 -0.15
CA PRO A 9 90.95 -47.74 0.64
C PRO A 9 90.39 -46.44 0.02
N ALA A 10 90.47 -45.38 0.84
CA ALA A 10 89.84 -44.06 0.78
C ALA A 10 90.02 -43.21 -0.50
N PRO A 11 89.17 -42.18 -0.65
CA PRO A 11 89.65 -40.89 -1.15
C PRO A 11 89.36 -39.71 -0.21
N THR A 12 90.40 -38.91 -0.01
CA THR A 12 90.39 -37.55 0.54
C THR A 12 89.54 -36.64 -0.35
N ILE A 13 88.53 -35.97 0.21
CA ILE A 13 87.78 -34.90 -0.47
C ILE A 13 87.96 -33.60 0.31
N THR A 14 88.77 -32.72 -0.26
CA THR A 14 88.88 -31.30 0.03
C THR A 14 87.52 -30.61 -0.12
N ARG A 15 86.94 -30.12 0.98
CA ARG A 15 85.71 -29.30 0.94
C ARG A 15 86.09 -27.83 0.77
N ASN A 16 86.26 -27.42 -0.49
CA ASN A 16 86.24 -26.01 -0.87
C ASN A 16 84.80 -25.67 -1.26
N VAL A 17 83.98 -25.24 -0.29
CA VAL A 17 82.60 -24.79 -0.56
C VAL A 17 82.56 -23.29 -0.46
N ARG A 18 82.63 -22.70 -1.66
CA ARG A 18 82.16 -21.38 -2.07
C ARG A 18 81.09 -20.82 -1.13
N ALA A 19 81.29 -19.56 -0.78
CA ALA A 19 80.27 -18.65 -0.29
C ALA A 19 78.92 -18.91 -0.98
N ALA A 20 78.01 -19.55 -0.26
CA ALA A 20 76.62 -19.62 -0.65
C ALA A 20 76.06 -18.21 -0.49
N GLU A 21 75.65 -17.63 -1.60
CA GLU A 21 74.94 -16.37 -1.67
C GLU A 21 73.82 -16.33 -0.63
N VAL A 22 73.92 -15.36 0.27
CA VAL A 22 72.80 -14.88 1.06
C VAL A 22 71.82 -14.22 0.08
N LYS A 23 70.98 -15.03 -0.57
CA LYS A 23 69.73 -14.52 -1.15
C LYS A 23 68.85 -14.16 0.02
N ALA A 24 68.98 -12.89 0.43
CA ALA A 24 67.99 -12.20 1.22
C ALA A 24 66.61 -12.50 0.61
N VAL A 25 65.81 -13.27 1.35
CA VAL A 25 64.36 -13.28 1.18
C VAL A 25 63.91 -11.88 1.58
N PHE A 26 63.97 -10.96 0.60
CA PHE A 26 63.33 -9.65 0.69
C PHE A 26 61.84 -9.92 0.83
N CYS A 27 61.38 -9.97 2.08
CA CYS A 27 59.99 -9.88 2.45
C CYS A 27 59.48 -8.55 1.91
N ALA A 28 58.80 -8.58 0.76
CA ALA A 28 58.20 -7.39 0.15
C ALA A 28 57.13 -6.83 1.13
N PRO A 29 57.35 -5.64 1.74
CA PRO A 29 56.37 -5.06 2.66
C PRO A 29 55.09 -4.57 1.95
N ASN A 30 55.07 -4.66 0.62
CA ASN A 30 54.03 -4.09 -0.23
C ASN A 30 52.77 -4.96 -0.38
N GLN A 31 52.81 -6.23 0.03
CA GLN A 31 51.66 -7.16 -0.04
C GLN A 31 50.68 -6.98 1.14
N LEU A 32 51.18 -6.66 2.34
CA LEU A 32 50.33 -6.41 3.51
C LEU A 32 49.57 -5.07 3.40
N LEU A 33 50.20 -4.05 2.81
CA LEU A 33 49.59 -2.74 2.59
C LEU A 33 48.48 -2.77 1.53
N THR A 34 48.66 -3.54 0.45
CA THR A 34 47.61 -3.74 -0.56
C THR A 34 46.44 -4.54 -0.01
N PHE A 35 46.68 -5.58 0.79
CA PHE A 35 45.62 -6.30 1.51
C PHE A 35 44.86 -5.40 2.49
N PHE A 36 45.54 -4.56 3.26
CA PHE A 36 44.91 -3.60 4.17
C PHE A 36 44.09 -2.54 3.42
N LEU A 37 44.62 -2.05 2.29
CA LEU A 37 43.91 -1.13 1.39
C LEU A 37 42.71 -1.79 0.69
N LEU A 38 42.79 -3.07 0.32
CA LEU A 38 41.70 -3.87 -0.25
C LEU A 38 40.60 -4.13 0.79
N MET A 39 40.95 -4.51 2.02
CA MET A 39 39.98 -4.70 3.11
C MET A 39 39.28 -3.38 3.49
N LYS A 40 39.99 -2.25 3.49
CA LYS A 40 39.37 -0.94 3.74
C LYS A 40 38.41 -0.52 2.64
N LYS A 41 38.76 -0.77 1.37
CA LYS A 41 37.86 -0.56 0.21
C LYS A 41 36.65 -1.50 0.24
N LEU A 42 36.83 -2.75 0.68
CA LEU A 42 35.74 -3.71 0.84
C LEU A 42 34.77 -3.27 1.94
N PHE A 43 35.27 -2.81 3.09
CA PHE A 43 34.43 -2.22 4.15
C PHE A 43 33.69 -0.97 3.68
N LEU A 44 34.34 -0.10 2.91
CA LEU A 44 33.71 1.10 2.34
C LEU A 44 32.60 0.74 1.34
N LEU A 45 32.85 -0.24 0.45
CA LEU A 45 31.84 -0.77 -0.46
C LEU A 45 30.66 -1.40 0.28
N LEU A 46 30.93 -2.15 1.35
CA LEU A 46 29.88 -2.80 2.15
C LEU A 46 29.06 -1.77 2.94
N ALA A 47 29.69 -0.70 3.43
CA ALA A 47 28.99 0.42 4.06
C ALA A 47 28.10 1.17 3.06
N VAL A 48 28.59 1.46 1.84
CA VAL A 48 27.79 2.10 0.78
C VAL A 48 26.64 1.20 0.34
N ALA A 49 26.87 -0.11 0.20
CA ALA A 49 25.82 -1.07 -0.12
C ALA A 49 24.75 -1.14 0.99
N ALA A 50 25.15 -1.12 2.26
CA ALA A 50 24.22 -1.09 3.37
C ALA A 50 23.38 0.20 3.39
N VAL A 51 23.97 1.35 3.10
CA VAL A 51 23.24 2.62 2.98
C VAL A 51 22.28 2.60 1.78
N ALA A 52 22.70 2.06 0.63
CA ALA A 52 21.86 1.93 -0.55
C ALA A 52 20.67 0.98 -0.32
N ILE A 53 20.90 -0.16 0.32
CA ILE A 53 19.84 -1.12 0.69
C ILE A 53 18.91 -0.49 1.74
N GLY A 54 19.47 0.15 2.78
CA GLY A 54 18.68 0.79 3.83
C GLY A 54 17.79 1.92 3.28
N SER A 55 18.35 2.78 2.43
CA SER A 55 17.59 3.84 1.75
C SER A 55 16.55 3.29 0.79
N TYR A 56 16.85 2.21 0.05
CA TYR A 56 15.88 1.54 -0.81
C TYR A 56 14.72 0.93 -0.02
N LEU A 57 15.00 0.21 1.07
CA LEU A 57 13.99 -0.39 1.94
C LEU A 57 13.14 0.68 2.63
N PHE A 58 13.75 1.77 3.09
CA PHE A 58 13.05 2.89 3.69
C PHE A 58 12.14 3.60 2.67
N TYR A 59 12.64 3.86 1.46
CA TYR A 59 11.83 4.45 0.39
C TYR A 59 10.66 3.54 0.01
N ARG A 60 10.91 2.24 -0.13
CA ARG A 60 9.86 1.25 -0.41
C ARG A 60 8.81 1.23 0.69
N SER A 61 9.21 1.20 1.97
CA SER A 61 8.29 1.22 3.11
C SER A 61 7.37 2.46 3.11
N LEU A 62 7.86 3.61 2.62
CA LEU A 62 7.06 4.84 2.53
C LEU A 62 6.11 4.85 1.34
N THR A 63 6.53 4.30 0.19
CA THR A 63 5.74 4.30 -1.04
C THR A 63 4.78 3.11 -1.17
N THR A 64 4.99 2.03 -0.42
CA THR A 64 4.10 0.85 -0.43
C THR A 64 3.17 0.81 0.78
N GLY A 65 2.95 1.92 1.48
CA GLY A 65 2.05 1.97 2.63
C GLY A 65 0.57 2.22 2.27
N PRO A 66 -0.40 1.78 3.09
CA PRO A 66 -1.82 2.05 2.89
C PRO A 66 -2.13 3.56 2.82
N LYS A 67 -1.47 4.36 3.67
CA LYS A 67 -1.59 5.82 3.70
C LYS A 67 -1.16 6.47 2.38
N TYR A 68 -0.09 5.96 1.76
CA TYR A 68 0.41 6.48 0.50
C TYR A 68 -0.58 6.24 -0.65
N ALA A 69 -1.16 5.04 -0.73
CA ALA A 69 -2.17 4.73 -1.72
C ALA A 69 -3.41 5.64 -1.63
N LEU A 70 -3.87 5.96 -0.42
CA LEU A 70 -4.99 6.89 -0.22
C LEU A 70 -4.65 8.31 -0.69
N MET A 71 -3.44 8.79 -0.41
CA MET A 71 -2.98 10.08 -0.93
C MET A 71 -2.90 10.09 -2.46
N GLN A 72 -2.46 8.99 -3.06
CA GLN A 72 -2.38 8.90 -4.53
C GLN A 72 -3.76 8.81 -5.17
N ALA A 73 -4.72 8.13 -4.54
CA ALA A 73 -6.12 8.18 -4.97
C ALA A 73 -6.68 9.61 -4.94
N ALA A 74 -6.44 10.36 -3.85
CA ALA A 74 -6.87 11.76 -3.75
C ALA A 74 -6.19 12.66 -4.79
N LYS A 75 -4.89 12.45 -5.03
CA LYS A 75 -4.15 13.16 -6.08
C LYS A 75 -4.70 12.86 -7.47
N ALA A 76 -5.03 11.60 -7.75
CA ALA A 76 -5.60 11.18 -9.03
C ALA A 76 -6.95 11.88 -9.32
N THR A 77 -7.78 12.09 -8.31
CA THR A 77 -9.01 12.90 -8.42
C THR A 77 -8.69 14.35 -8.81
N GLN A 78 -7.64 14.96 -8.23
CA GLN A 78 -7.24 16.34 -8.55
C GLN A 78 -6.61 16.46 -9.94
N THR A 79 -5.86 15.44 -10.38
CA THR A 79 -5.23 15.42 -11.70
C THR A 79 -6.16 14.92 -12.81
N HIS A 80 -7.45 14.72 -12.51
CA HIS A 80 -8.46 14.23 -13.45
C HIS A 80 -8.07 12.88 -14.11
N ASP A 81 -7.33 12.03 -13.38
CA ASP A 81 -6.80 10.77 -13.89
C ASP A 81 -7.58 9.58 -13.30
N MET A 82 -8.58 9.11 -14.06
CA MET A 82 -9.40 7.96 -13.67
C MET A 82 -8.58 6.67 -13.57
N ALA A 83 -7.59 6.47 -14.43
CA ALA A 83 -6.80 5.23 -14.44
C ALA A 83 -5.90 5.15 -13.20
N ALA A 84 -5.27 6.26 -12.83
CA ALA A 84 -4.51 6.37 -11.59
C ALA A 84 -5.43 6.19 -10.36
N PHE A 85 -6.64 6.75 -10.38
CA PHE A 85 -7.60 6.58 -9.29
C PHE A 85 -7.96 5.09 -9.09
N GLU A 86 -8.29 4.39 -10.17
CA GLU A 86 -8.69 2.98 -10.11
C GLU A 86 -7.58 2.02 -9.72
N ARG A 87 -6.33 2.41 -9.97
CA ARG A 87 -5.17 1.68 -9.44
C ARG A 87 -5.25 1.59 -7.91
N TYR A 88 -5.59 2.68 -7.23
CA TYR A 88 -5.65 2.72 -5.77
C TYR A 88 -7.05 2.46 -5.20
N VAL A 89 -8.11 2.47 -6.01
CA VAL A 89 -9.50 2.25 -5.59
C VAL A 89 -10.20 1.26 -6.51
N ASP A 90 -10.54 0.08 -5.98
CA ASP A 90 -11.39 -0.87 -6.68
C ASP A 90 -12.86 -0.45 -6.54
N VAL A 91 -13.31 0.40 -7.46
CA VAL A 91 -14.68 0.92 -7.51
C VAL A 91 -15.72 -0.20 -7.53
N SER A 92 -15.40 -1.34 -8.17
CA SER A 92 -16.34 -2.46 -8.29
C SER A 92 -16.52 -3.17 -6.95
N SER A 93 -15.41 -3.47 -6.26
CA SER A 93 -15.44 -4.06 -4.91
C SER A 93 -16.07 -3.11 -3.89
N VAL A 94 -15.72 -1.81 -3.94
CA VAL A 94 -16.31 -0.80 -3.04
C VAL A 94 -17.81 -0.71 -3.26
N THR A 95 -18.27 -0.60 -4.52
CA THR A 95 -19.71 -0.55 -4.80
C THR A 95 -20.41 -1.85 -4.39
N GLY A 96 -19.79 -3.00 -4.67
CA GLY A 96 -20.33 -4.31 -4.30
C GLY A 96 -20.52 -4.46 -2.80
N SER A 97 -19.51 -4.08 -2.00
CA SER A 97 -19.56 -4.11 -0.54
C SER A 97 -20.59 -3.15 0.03
N LEU A 98 -20.74 -1.94 -0.53
CA LEU A 98 -21.81 -1.01 -0.15
C LEU A 98 -23.20 -1.62 -0.38
N VAL A 99 -23.42 -2.23 -1.54
CA VAL A 99 -24.67 -2.92 -1.85
C VAL A 99 -24.92 -4.07 -0.86
N ASP A 100 -23.88 -4.84 -0.54
CA ASP A 100 -23.97 -5.92 0.45
C ASP A 100 -24.30 -5.42 1.85
N GLN A 101 -23.67 -4.35 2.31
CA GLN A 101 -23.93 -3.76 3.62
C GLN A 101 -25.38 -3.26 3.72
N VAL A 102 -25.90 -2.60 2.67
CA VAL A 102 -27.32 -2.19 2.63
C VAL A 102 -28.26 -3.39 2.57
N ALA A 103 -27.96 -4.36 1.71
CA ALA A 103 -28.75 -5.58 1.51
C ALA A 103 -28.82 -6.48 2.76
N ASN A 104 -27.77 -6.46 3.58
CA ASN A 104 -27.70 -7.22 4.83
C ASN A 104 -28.26 -6.45 6.03
N GLN A 105 -28.54 -5.15 5.87
CA GLN A 105 -29.14 -4.34 6.92
C GLN A 105 -30.67 -4.53 6.93
N SER A 106 -31.13 -5.55 7.65
CA SER A 106 -32.54 -5.93 7.77
C SER A 106 -33.47 -4.77 8.15
N ALA A 107 -33.02 -3.86 9.01
CA ALA A 107 -33.78 -2.68 9.40
C ALA A 107 -34.03 -1.69 8.25
N VAL A 108 -33.09 -1.58 7.29
CA VAL A 108 -33.25 -0.70 6.13
C VAL A 108 -34.06 -1.43 5.05
N VAL A 109 -33.74 -2.71 4.80
CA VAL A 109 -34.46 -3.53 3.81
C VAL A 109 -35.94 -3.70 4.19
N GLY A 110 -36.26 -3.91 5.47
CA GLY A 110 -37.64 -4.09 5.95
C GLY A 110 -38.52 -2.84 5.84
N LEU A 111 -37.91 -1.65 5.79
CA LEU A 111 -38.63 -0.38 5.58
C LEU A 111 -38.85 -0.05 4.11
N MET A 112 -38.22 -0.80 3.19
CA MET A 112 -38.26 -0.51 1.76
C MET A 112 -39.39 -1.27 1.05
N PRO A 113 -40.11 -0.65 0.10
CA PRO A 113 -41.16 -1.33 -0.65
C PRO A 113 -40.60 -2.60 -1.32
N GLY A 114 -41.17 -3.77 -0.99
CA GLY A 114 -40.74 -5.05 -1.55
C GLY A 114 -39.55 -5.71 -0.84
N GLY A 115 -39.07 -5.21 0.31
CA GLY A 115 -38.20 -5.91 1.27
C GLY A 115 -37.21 -6.93 0.69
N PHE A 116 -37.43 -8.22 0.97
CA PHE A 116 -36.56 -9.30 0.49
C PHE A 116 -36.42 -9.37 -1.04
N ALA A 117 -37.46 -8.99 -1.80
CA ALA A 117 -37.37 -8.88 -3.26
C ALA A 117 -36.45 -7.73 -3.68
N PHE A 118 -36.45 -6.61 -2.94
CA PHE A 118 -35.49 -5.52 -3.16
C PHE A 118 -34.05 -5.96 -2.88
N LYS A 119 -33.82 -6.77 -1.83
CA LYS A 119 -32.50 -7.38 -1.56
C LYS A 119 -32.02 -8.23 -2.75
N GLY A 120 -32.87 -9.13 -3.24
CA GLY A 120 -32.55 -9.97 -4.39
C GLY A 120 -32.26 -9.16 -5.65
N ALA A 121 -33.06 -8.13 -5.92
CA ALA A 121 -32.84 -7.20 -7.02
C ALA A 121 -31.50 -6.47 -6.90
N LEU A 122 -31.16 -5.93 -5.72
CA LEU A 122 -29.88 -5.25 -5.50
C LEU A 122 -28.68 -6.18 -5.76
N GLN A 123 -28.76 -7.44 -5.33
CA GLN A 123 -27.70 -8.42 -5.56
C GLN A 123 -27.51 -8.72 -7.06
N LEU A 124 -28.60 -8.85 -7.82
CA LEU A 124 -28.55 -9.04 -9.27
C LEU A 124 -28.05 -7.80 -10.02
N LEU A 125 -28.37 -6.61 -9.52
CA LEU A 125 -27.96 -5.34 -10.13
C LEU A 125 -26.54 -4.89 -9.72
N LYS A 126 -25.86 -5.55 -8.77
CA LYS A 126 -24.47 -5.23 -8.37
C LYS A 126 -23.52 -4.88 -9.51
N PRO A 127 -23.34 -5.71 -10.57
CA PRO A 127 -22.43 -5.36 -11.66
C PRO A 127 -22.88 -4.12 -12.44
N GLN A 128 -24.19 -3.89 -12.57
CA GLN A 128 -24.74 -2.70 -13.23
C GLN A 128 -24.61 -1.44 -12.37
N LEU A 129 -24.66 -1.58 -11.05
CA LEU A 129 -24.43 -0.50 -10.08
C LEU A 129 -22.95 -0.15 -10.04
N ALA A 130 -22.04 -1.14 -10.03
CA ALA A 130 -20.60 -0.91 -10.12
C ALA A 130 -20.21 -0.16 -11.40
N LYS A 131 -20.78 -0.56 -12.56
CA LYS A 131 -20.56 0.17 -13.82
C LYS A 131 -21.08 1.60 -13.79
N ALA A 132 -22.25 1.82 -13.17
CA ALA A 132 -22.82 3.16 -13.05
C ALA A 132 -21.99 4.04 -12.10
N ALA A 133 -21.58 3.49 -10.97
CA ALA A 133 -20.70 4.15 -9.99
C ALA A 133 -19.34 4.53 -10.60
N ARG A 134 -18.75 3.63 -11.40
CA ARG A 134 -17.52 3.92 -12.16
C ARG A 134 -17.71 5.06 -13.15
N LYS A 135 -18.79 5.06 -13.92
CA LYS A 135 -19.09 6.13 -14.89
C LYS A 135 -19.35 7.47 -14.19
N GLU A 136 -20.07 7.43 -13.08
CA GLU A 136 -20.35 8.60 -12.24
C GLU A 136 -19.05 9.20 -11.67
N LEU A 137 -18.18 8.35 -11.10
CA LEU A 137 -16.85 8.76 -10.63
C LEU A 137 -15.99 9.31 -11.76
N GLN A 138 -16.00 8.66 -12.93
CA GLN A 138 -15.27 9.13 -14.09
C GLN A 138 -15.71 10.55 -14.47
N THR A 139 -17.01 10.80 -14.61
CA THR A 139 -17.51 12.13 -14.92
C THR A 139 -17.16 13.14 -13.82
N TYR A 140 -17.24 12.77 -12.55
CA TYR A 140 -16.84 13.66 -11.45
C TYR A 140 -15.34 13.96 -11.46
N ILE A 141 -14.49 12.98 -11.70
CA ILE A 141 -13.03 13.15 -11.79
C ILE A 141 -12.66 13.98 -13.02
N GLU A 142 -13.37 13.84 -14.14
CA GLU A 142 -13.13 14.60 -15.37
C GLU A 142 -13.67 16.03 -15.35
N THR A 143 -14.75 16.30 -14.61
CA THR A 143 -15.44 17.60 -14.65
C THR A 143 -15.37 18.37 -13.33
N GLY A 144 -15.04 17.71 -12.23
CA GLY A 144 -15.15 18.26 -10.88
C GLY A 144 -16.59 18.55 -10.41
N SER A 145 -17.61 18.31 -11.24
CA SER A 145 -19.01 18.67 -10.96
C SER A 145 -19.84 17.47 -10.56
N LEU A 146 -20.49 17.59 -9.39
CA LEU A 146 -21.48 16.62 -8.92
C LEU A 146 -22.76 16.66 -9.77
N GLU A 147 -23.14 17.82 -10.32
CA GLU A 147 -24.30 17.92 -11.21
C GLU A 147 -24.08 17.17 -12.53
N ALA A 148 -22.89 17.32 -13.13
CA ALA A 148 -22.52 16.62 -14.35
C ALA A 148 -22.50 15.10 -14.14
N ALA A 149 -21.95 14.65 -13.01
CA ALA A 149 -21.92 13.22 -12.65
C ALA A 149 -23.33 12.65 -12.40
N ALA A 150 -24.22 13.42 -11.77
CA ALA A 150 -25.62 13.03 -11.59
C ALA A 150 -26.40 12.96 -12.92
N ALA A 151 -26.11 13.86 -13.86
CA ALA A 151 -26.72 13.88 -15.19
C ALA A 151 -26.23 12.72 -16.09
N ALA A 152 -25.00 12.23 -15.87
CA ALA A 152 -24.43 11.11 -16.61
C ALA A 152 -25.05 9.74 -16.26
N GLN A 153 -25.89 9.68 -15.21
CA GLN A 153 -26.53 8.44 -14.80
C GLN A 153 -27.62 7.99 -15.79
N PRO A 154 -27.69 6.68 -16.09
CA PRO A 154 -28.77 6.13 -16.90
C PRO A 154 -30.12 6.34 -16.20
N LYS A 155 -31.15 6.72 -16.96
CA LYS A 155 -32.54 6.82 -16.47
C LYS A 155 -33.05 5.42 -16.07
N ARG A 156 -32.78 5.02 -14.82
CA ARG A 156 -33.27 3.78 -14.22
C ARG A 156 -34.46 4.08 -13.30
N ALA A 157 -35.31 3.09 -13.09
CA ALA A 157 -36.43 3.17 -12.15
C ALA A 157 -35.97 3.45 -10.70
N VAL A 158 -34.71 3.12 -10.39
CA VAL A 158 -34.08 3.35 -9.09
C VAL A 158 -32.88 4.28 -9.27
N LYS A 159 -32.99 5.52 -8.77
CA LYS A 159 -31.91 6.52 -8.75
C LYS A 159 -31.02 6.31 -7.52
N ILE A 160 -30.11 5.34 -7.58
CA ILE A 160 -29.06 5.18 -6.56
C ILE A 160 -27.76 5.75 -7.13
N SER A 161 -27.33 6.87 -6.55
CA SER A 161 -26.09 7.58 -6.87
C SER A 161 -25.07 7.30 -5.78
N MET A 162 -23.85 6.90 -6.15
CA MET A 162 -22.79 6.68 -5.16
C MET A 162 -22.28 8.01 -4.63
N LEU A 163 -22.10 9.01 -5.50
CA LEU A 163 -21.67 10.35 -5.09
C LEU A 163 -22.73 11.06 -4.25
N GLY A 164 -24.01 10.85 -4.53
CA GLY A 164 -25.12 11.38 -3.74
C GLY A 164 -25.24 10.74 -2.36
N LEU A 165 -24.79 9.49 -2.18
CA LEU A 165 -24.67 8.87 -0.86
C LEU A 165 -23.42 9.35 -0.15
N ALA A 166 -22.29 9.46 -0.86
CA ALA A 166 -21.05 9.99 -0.34
C ALA A 166 -21.22 11.43 0.15
N SER A 167 -21.90 12.30 -0.59
CA SER A 167 -22.13 13.71 -0.24
C SER A 167 -22.98 13.91 1.01
N LYS A 168 -23.78 12.92 1.40
CA LYS A 168 -24.49 12.93 2.68
C LYS A 168 -23.55 12.67 3.86
N VAL A 169 -22.52 11.85 3.66
CA VAL A 169 -21.55 11.46 4.70
C VAL A 169 -20.38 12.44 4.76
N VAL A 170 -19.84 12.82 3.61
CA VAL A 170 -18.73 13.78 3.44
C VAL A 170 -19.21 14.81 2.42
N ASN A 171 -19.58 15.99 2.90
CA ASN A 171 -20.05 17.10 2.06
C ASN A 171 -18.89 18.02 1.64
N SER A 172 -19.16 19.01 0.79
CA SER A 172 -18.16 19.96 0.31
C SER A 172 -17.49 20.78 1.41
N ASP A 173 -18.16 20.95 2.56
CA ASP A 173 -17.63 21.67 3.73
C ASP A 173 -16.82 20.75 4.66
N SER A 174 -16.83 19.44 4.40
CA SER A 174 -16.14 18.45 5.21
C SER A 174 -14.66 18.52 4.93
N GLN A 175 -13.86 18.62 5.99
CA GLN A 175 -12.41 18.73 5.86
C GLN A 175 -11.75 17.45 6.36
N PHE A 176 -10.89 16.88 5.54
CA PHE A 176 -9.99 15.83 5.98
C PHE A 176 -9.07 16.37 7.06
N LYS A 177 -9.00 15.67 8.20
CA LYS A 177 -8.20 16.08 9.35
C LYS A 177 -6.91 15.27 9.44
N ASP A 178 -7.03 13.96 9.62
CA ASP A 178 -5.88 13.04 9.62
C ASP A 178 -6.32 11.58 9.41
N VAL A 179 -5.36 10.69 9.23
CA VAL A 179 -5.52 9.24 9.35
C VAL A 179 -5.50 8.87 10.84
N LYS A 180 -6.66 8.52 11.39
CA LYS A 180 -6.82 8.18 12.81
C LYS A 180 -6.04 6.92 13.21
N TYR A 181 -6.05 5.90 12.35
CA TYR A 181 -5.29 4.67 12.54
C TYR A 181 -5.10 3.92 11.22
N VAL A 182 -4.07 3.07 11.20
CA VAL A 182 -3.80 2.08 10.16
C VAL A 182 -3.54 0.76 10.88
N ASN A 183 -4.34 -0.27 10.57
CA ASN A 183 -4.19 -1.61 11.13
C ASN A 183 -3.93 -2.60 9.98
N GLU A 184 -2.66 -2.97 9.79
CA GLU A 184 -2.22 -3.90 8.76
C GLU A 184 -2.25 -5.34 9.30
N GLN A 185 -2.90 -6.23 8.56
CA GLN A 185 -3.07 -7.65 8.85
C GLN A 185 -2.78 -8.45 7.58
N GLY A 186 -1.51 -8.80 7.37
CA GLY A 186 -1.07 -9.55 6.19
C GLY A 186 -1.31 -8.77 4.91
N ASP A 187 -2.13 -9.31 4.02
CA ASP A 187 -2.50 -8.71 2.74
C ASP A 187 -3.69 -7.73 2.84
N GLN A 188 -4.16 -7.44 4.05
CA GLN A 188 -5.27 -6.51 4.31
C GLN A 188 -4.86 -5.39 5.25
N ALA A 189 -5.45 -4.22 5.09
CA ALA A 189 -5.30 -3.11 6.02
C ALA A 189 -6.65 -2.44 6.27
N LEU A 190 -6.91 -2.08 7.53
CA LEU A 190 -8.05 -1.24 7.90
C LEU A 190 -7.54 0.16 8.24
N VAL A 191 -8.01 1.17 7.52
CA VAL A 191 -7.59 2.56 7.69
C VAL A 191 -8.78 3.41 8.11
N GLY A 192 -8.64 4.10 9.25
CA GLY A 192 -9.63 5.06 9.74
C GLY A 192 -9.27 6.48 9.30
N LEU A 193 -10.14 7.13 8.52
CA LEU A 193 -9.96 8.50 8.02
C LEU A 193 -10.85 9.45 8.80
N GLU A 194 -10.26 10.43 9.49
CA GLU A 194 -11.02 11.41 10.27
C GLU A 194 -11.37 12.64 9.42
N PHE A 195 -12.66 12.95 9.39
CA PHE A 195 -13.21 14.13 8.72
C PHE A 195 -13.93 14.99 9.74
N THR A 196 -13.65 16.29 9.72
CA THR A 196 -14.43 17.29 10.45
C THR A 196 -15.65 17.65 9.63
N GLN A 197 -16.83 17.68 10.26
CA GLN A 197 -18.08 18.11 9.64
C GLN A 197 -18.61 19.36 10.34
N PRO A 198 -18.28 20.55 9.81
CA PRO A 198 -18.78 21.82 10.33
C PRO A 198 -20.31 21.86 10.40
N LYS A 199 -20.98 21.21 9.42
CA LYS A 199 -22.44 21.14 9.33
C LYS A 199 -23.11 20.55 10.59
N TYR A 200 -22.43 19.66 11.31
CA TYR A 200 -22.98 18.98 12.48
C TYR A 200 -22.14 19.18 13.74
N ASP A 201 -21.12 20.05 13.69
CA ASP A 201 -20.17 20.29 14.78
C ASP A 201 -19.61 18.99 15.39
N THR A 202 -19.24 18.05 14.52
CA THR A 202 -18.73 16.73 14.92
C THR A 202 -17.62 16.27 13.99
N THR A 203 -16.78 15.36 14.49
CA THR A 203 -15.88 14.58 13.64
C THR A 203 -16.50 13.22 13.32
N MET A 204 -16.16 12.68 12.16
CA MET A 204 -16.54 11.35 11.71
C MET A 204 -15.31 10.58 11.26
N VAL A 205 -15.35 9.25 11.42
CA VAL A 205 -14.29 8.37 10.96
C VAL A 205 -14.84 7.48 9.85
N VAL A 206 -14.29 7.58 8.64
CA VAL A 206 -14.59 6.67 7.54
C VAL A 206 -13.58 5.54 7.56
N GLU A 207 -14.05 4.30 7.67
CA GLU A 207 -13.20 3.13 7.76
C GLU A 207 -13.12 2.41 6.42
N VAL A 208 -11.94 2.44 5.81
CA VAL A 208 -11.69 1.80 4.51
C VAL A 208 -10.84 0.56 4.68
N LYS A 209 -11.27 -0.52 4.03
CA LYS A 209 -10.50 -1.76 3.92
C LYS A 209 -9.69 -1.73 2.65
N MET A 210 -8.41 -2.03 2.78
CA MET A 210 -7.45 -2.05 1.69
C MET A 210 -6.88 -3.46 1.55
N ARG A 211 -6.51 -3.81 0.32
CA ARG A 211 -5.82 -5.05 -0.02
C ARG A 211 -4.46 -4.72 -0.63
N ASP A 212 -3.43 -5.44 -0.21
CA ASP A 212 -2.12 -5.37 -0.81
C ASP A 212 -2.13 -6.05 -2.19
N ARG A 213 -1.66 -5.33 -3.22
CA ARG A 213 -1.48 -5.84 -4.58
C ARG A 213 -0.01 -6.19 -4.87
N GLY A 214 0.87 -6.04 -3.89
CA GLY A 214 2.30 -6.31 -3.95
C GLY A 214 3.13 -5.06 -4.29
N ASP A 215 2.67 -4.25 -5.24
CA ASP A 215 3.30 -2.97 -5.62
C ASP A 215 2.56 -1.74 -5.06
N HIS A 216 1.27 -1.88 -4.73
CA HIS A 216 0.44 -0.81 -4.16
C HIS A 216 -0.68 -1.40 -3.29
N TRP A 217 -1.23 -0.58 -2.40
CA TRP A 217 -2.48 -0.88 -1.71
C TRP A 217 -3.66 -0.39 -2.53
N GLN A 218 -4.74 -1.16 -2.51
CA GLN A 218 -5.98 -0.80 -3.19
C GLN A 218 -7.15 -0.83 -2.21
N VAL A 219 -7.94 0.24 -2.18
CA VAL A 219 -9.19 0.30 -1.41
C VAL A 219 -10.20 -0.65 -2.04
N THR A 220 -10.81 -1.49 -1.22
CA THR A 220 -11.76 -2.53 -1.66
C THR A 220 -13.12 -2.40 -1.01
N GLU A 221 -13.22 -1.77 0.16
CA GLU A 221 -14.48 -1.66 0.90
C GLU A 221 -14.47 -0.44 1.83
N ILE A 222 -15.66 0.12 2.08
CA ILE A 222 -15.91 1.07 3.17
C ILE A 222 -16.68 0.31 4.25
N THR A 223 -16.00 -0.13 5.30
CA THR A 223 -16.52 -1.13 6.26
C THR A 223 -17.65 -0.61 7.14
N ASN A 224 -17.68 0.69 7.43
CA ASN A 224 -18.65 1.30 8.32
C ASN A 224 -19.71 2.16 7.59
N SER A 225 -19.92 1.96 6.29
CA SER A 225 -20.81 2.82 5.49
C SER A 225 -22.25 2.84 6.00
N GLY A 226 -22.79 1.67 6.41
CA GLY A 226 -24.14 1.56 6.95
C GLY A 226 -24.31 2.23 8.31
N GLU A 227 -23.26 2.28 9.13
CA GLU A 227 -23.28 2.97 10.42
C GLU A 227 -23.18 4.48 10.23
N LEU A 228 -22.30 4.93 9.33
CA LEU A 228 -22.14 6.33 8.97
C LEU A 228 -23.46 6.93 8.46
N LEU A 229 -24.14 6.24 7.55
CA LEU A 229 -25.43 6.70 7.02
C LEU A 229 -26.50 6.84 8.11
N LYS A 230 -26.58 5.88 9.04
CA LYS A 230 -27.47 5.97 10.20
C LYS A 230 -27.11 7.11 11.13
N HIS A 231 -25.82 7.31 11.37
CA HIS A 231 -25.32 8.38 12.22
C HIS A 231 -25.67 9.75 11.63
N VAL A 232 -25.41 9.97 10.34
CA VAL A 232 -25.82 11.19 9.63
C VAL A 232 -27.32 11.40 9.68
N ALA A 233 -28.14 10.37 9.39
CA ALA A 233 -29.59 10.49 9.44
C ALA A 233 -30.10 10.90 10.83
N ARG A 234 -29.45 10.43 11.90
CA ARG A 234 -29.75 10.83 13.28
C ARG A 234 -29.36 12.28 13.55
N LEU A 235 -28.20 12.73 13.07
CA LEU A 235 -27.75 14.13 13.19
C LEU A 235 -28.68 15.07 12.44
N GLU A 236 -29.10 14.72 11.22
CA GLU A 236 -30.07 15.50 10.44
C GLU A 236 -31.41 15.60 11.15
N LYS A 237 -31.92 14.50 11.71
CA LYS A 237 -33.15 14.50 12.51
C LYS A 237 -33.02 15.41 13.73
N LYS A 238 -31.91 15.32 14.48
CA LYS A 238 -31.65 16.18 15.65
C LYS A 238 -31.59 17.66 15.25
N ARG A 239 -30.85 18.01 14.19
CA ARG A 239 -30.73 19.39 13.71
C ARG A 239 -32.07 19.97 13.27
N ARG A 240 -32.91 19.18 12.59
CA ARG A 240 -34.26 19.61 12.18
C ARG A 240 -35.23 19.79 13.33
N LEU A 241 -35.05 19.04 14.43
CA LEU A 241 -35.92 19.11 15.61
C LEU A 241 -35.41 20.08 16.68
N GLY A 242 -34.11 20.36 16.72
CA GLY A 242 -33.46 21.29 17.65
C GLY A 242 -33.19 22.68 17.07
N GLY A 243 -33.60 22.94 15.83
CA GLY A 243 -33.60 24.28 15.23
C GLY A 243 -34.89 25.02 15.57
N ASN A 244 -34.97 25.57 16.77
CA ASN A 244 -35.90 26.63 17.17
C ASN A 244 -35.11 27.70 17.91
#